data_AF-A0A7V6H2E1-F1
#
_entry.id   AF-A0A7V6H2E1-F1
#
_cell.length_a   1.000
_cell.length_b   1.000
_cell.length_c   1.000
_cell.angle_alpha   90.00
_cell.angle_beta   90.00
_cell.angle_gamma   90.00
#
_symmetry.space_group_name_H-M   'P 1'
#
loop_
_entity.id
_entity.type
_entity.pdbx_description
1 polymer ?
#
loop_
_entity_poly.entity_id
_entity_poly.type
_entity_poly.pdbx_seq_one_letter_code
_entity_poly.pdbx_strand_id
1 'polypeptide(L)'
;MKRSNIISTLCVGLFLMLSITVSNAMNAAEPVTTGNSQTILGEYTIVELAPETIANTQVRVFQLTYQNGTEPIKIYLDERAKCREYIVRSNVMEVQYTCNKQGFGAKLVNSKYSLIPEQVNNMFLSTENLKYQSRISDGNIPVEKALGLIACYYPSLLKNIQNIASVN
;
A
#
# COMPACT_ATOMS: atom_id res chain seq x y z
N MET A 1 27.70 -82.60 -9.33
CA MET A 1 26.30 -83.00 -9.61
C MET A 1 25.46 -81.74 -9.75
N LYS A 2 24.65 -81.69 -10.81
CA LYS A 2 23.83 -80.56 -11.27
C LYS A 2 22.43 -80.65 -10.64
N ARG A 3 21.86 -79.53 -10.19
CA ARG A 3 20.41 -79.22 -10.00
C ARG A 3 20.33 -77.84 -9.33
N SER A 4 20.04 -76.77 -10.07
CA SER A 4 18.71 -76.26 -10.48
C SER A 4 18.23 -75.15 -9.55
N ASN A 5 18.08 -73.96 -10.15
CA ASN A 5 17.40 -72.76 -9.65
C ASN A 5 15.94 -73.06 -9.25
N ILE A 6 15.31 -72.22 -8.41
CA ILE A 6 13.99 -71.55 -8.60
C ILE A 6 13.73 -70.61 -7.39
N ILE A 7 13.71 -69.30 -7.68
CA ILE A 7 12.72 -68.25 -7.33
C ILE A 7 12.01 -68.32 -5.95
N SER A 8 12.17 -67.26 -5.13
CA SER A 8 11.04 -66.70 -4.36
C SER A 8 11.29 -65.24 -3.97
N THR A 9 10.23 -64.46 -4.07
CA THR A 9 10.14 -63.00 -4.18
C THR A 9 9.79 -62.38 -2.81
N LEU A 10 10.61 -61.45 -2.29
CA LEU A 10 10.31 -60.47 -1.20
C LEU A 10 11.65 -59.78 -0.88
N CYS A 11 11.88 -58.46 -0.84
CA CYS A 11 11.03 -57.30 -0.69
C CYS A 11 11.59 -56.19 -1.58
N VAL A 12 10.73 -55.61 -2.41
CA VAL A 12 10.93 -54.29 -3.00
C VAL A 12 10.82 -53.25 -1.89
N GLY A 13 11.70 -52.25 -1.88
CA GLY A 13 11.41 -50.96 -1.27
C GLY A 13 12.32 -50.52 -0.12
N LEU A 14 13.52 -50.05 -0.45
CA LEU A 14 14.11 -48.94 0.30
C LEU A 14 14.69 -47.94 -0.70
N PHE A 15 13.78 -47.40 -1.51
CA PHE A 15 14.04 -46.29 -2.42
C PHE A 15 14.06 -45.00 -1.59
N LEU A 16 15.26 -44.42 -1.47
CA LEU A 16 15.55 -43.02 -1.76
C LEU A 16 14.39 -42.02 -1.52
N MET A 17 14.37 -41.37 -0.35
CA MET A 17 13.60 -40.13 -0.12
C MET A 17 14.43 -39.17 0.76
N LEU A 18 15.47 -38.59 0.17
CA LEU A 18 15.89 -37.23 0.56
C LEU A 18 14.99 -36.27 -0.23
N SER A 19 13.83 -35.96 0.33
CA SER A 19 13.00 -34.87 -0.15
C SER A 19 13.72 -33.55 0.17
N ILE A 20 14.46 -33.04 -0.82
CA ILE A 20 14.85 -31.63 -0.85
C ILE A 20 13.55 -30.86 -1.03
N THR A 21 12.97 -30.39 0.07
CA THR A 21 11.91 -29.38 0.01
C THR A 21 12.55 -28.08 -0.41
N VAL A 22 12.52 -27.78 -1.71
CA VAL A 22 12.79 -26.44 -2.20
C VAL A 22 11.59 -25.59 -1.79
N SER A 23 11.72 -24.87 -0.69
CA SER A 23 10.75 -23.85 -0.31
C SER A 23 10.86 -22.73 -1.32
N ASN A 24 9.93 -22.68 -2.28
CA ASN A 24 9.73 -21.49 -3.10
C ASN A 24 9.17 -20.40 -2.19
N ALA A 25 10.05 -19.63 -1.55
CA ALA A 25 9.65 -18.35 -0.96
C ALA A 25 9.18 -17.47 -2.12
N MET A 26 7.87 -17.38 -2.32
CA MET A 26 7.29 -16.31 -3.13
C MET A 26 7.74 -15.02 -2.45
N ASN A 27 8.62 -14.25 -3.11
CA ASN A 27 9.05 -12.94 -2.63
C ASN A 27 7.83 -12.02 -2.61
N ALA A 28 7.08 -12.02 -1.51
CA ALA A 28 6.16 -10.94 -1.21
C ALA A 28 7.01 -9.67 -1.01
N ALA A 29 6.59 -8.55 -1.61
CA ALA A 29 7.27 -7.29 -1.38
C ALA A 29 7.25 -6.98 0.13
N GLU A 30 8.43 -6.73 0.70
CA GLU A 30 8.55 -6.40 2.12
C GLU A 30 7.73 -5.12 2.43
N PRO A 31 6.92 -5.12 3.49
CA PRO A 31 6.16 -3.94 3.87
C PRO A 31 7.10 -2.81 4.29
N VAL A 32 6.88 -1.62 3.75
CA VAL A 32 7.55 -0.38 4.19
C VAL A 32 7.07 -0.01 5.58
N THR A 33 5.77 -0.14 5.84
CA THR A 33 5.19 0.08 7.16
C THR A 33 3.82 -0.59 7.28
N THR A 34 3.43 -0.93 8.50
CA THR A 34 2.13 -1.53 8.84
C THR A 34 1.59 -0.88 10.11
N GLY A 35 0.28 -0.88 10.31
CA GLY A 35 -0.32 -0.38 11.54
C GLY A 35 -1.82 -0.52 11.57
N ASN A 36 -2.46 0.13 12.53
CA ASN A 36 -3.92 0.18 12.64
C ASN A 36 -4.41 1.60 12.34
N SER A 37 -5.38 1.73 11.43
CA SER A 37 -5.93 3.04 11.03
C SER A 37 -6.80 3.70 12.11
N GLN A 38 -7.19 2.95 13.15
CA GLN A 38 -8.18 3.33 14.16
C GLN A 38 -9.54 3.68 13.55
N THR A 39 -9.86 3.07 12.40
CA THR A 39 -11.12 3.22 11.69
C THR A 39 -11.72 1.85 11.37
N ILE A 40 -12.93 1.84 10.80
CA ILE A 40 -13.57 0.60 10.34
C ILE A 40 -12.76 -0.16 9.28
N LEU A 41 -11.79 0.50 8.62
CA LEU A 41 -10.92 -0.12 7.62
C LEU A 41 -9.88 -1.07 8.24
N GLY A 42 -9.69 -1.00 9.57
CA GLY A 42 -8.85 -1.92 10.33
C GLY A 42 -7.36 -1.66 10.14
N GLU A 43 -6.59 -2.74 10.09
CA GLU A 43 -5.15 -2.71 9.86
C GLU A 43 -4.81 -2.24 8.44
N TYR A 44 -3.63 -1.63 8.29
CA TYR A 44 -3.10 -1.21 7.00
C TYR A 44 -1.70 -1.78 6.77
N THR A 45 -1.38 -1.99 5.51
CA THR A 45 -0.06 -2.35 5.01
C THR A 45 0.32 -1.44 3.85
N ILE A 46 1.56 -0.95 3.86
CA ILE A 46 2.12 -0.16 2.78
C ILE A 46 3.33 -0.87 2.20
N VAL A 47 3.32 -1.10 0.88
CA VAL A 47 4.44 -1.68 0.13
C VAL A 47 4.93 -0.68 -0.92
N GLU A 48 6.23 -0.67 -1.18
CA GLU A 48 6.81 0.10 -2.30
C GLU A 48 6.68 -0.70 -3.60
N LEU A 49 6.25 -0.02 -4.66
CA LEU A 49 6.11 -0.57 -6.00
C LEU A 49 7.23 -0.05 -6.91
N ALA A 50 7.27 -0.58 -8.14
CA ALA A 50 8.14 -0.02 -9.18
C ALA A 50 7.82 1.47 -9.40
N PRO A 51 8.85 2.34 -9.56
CA PRO A 51 8.63 3.75 -9.86
C PRO A 51 7.81 3.94 -11.14
N GLU A 52 6.96 4.96 -11.15
CA GLU A 52 6.15 5.35 -12.31
C GLU A 52 6.57 6.75 -12.79
N THR A 53 6.25 7.10 -14.03
CA THR A 53 6.49 8.46 -14.55
C THR A 53 5.19 9.24 -14.60
N ILE A 54 5.12 10.35 -13.88
CA ILE A 54 3.99 11.29 -13.88
C ILE A 54 4.50 12.65 -14.32
N ALA A 55 3.84 13.28 -15.31
CA ALA A 55 4.21 14.60 -15.82
C ALA A 55 5.72 14.71 -16.13
N ASN A 56 6.26 13.72 -16.85
CA ASN A 56 7.67 13.62 -17.25
C ASN A 56 8.68 13.52 -16.08
N THR A 57 8.21 13.21 -14.87
CA THR A 57 9.03 13.04 -13.67
C THR A 57 8.87 11.62 -13.15
N GLN A 58 9.98 10.92 -12.89
CA GLN A 58 9.95 9.62 -12.23
C GLN A 58 9.63 9.83 -10.74
N VAL A 59 8.60 9.15 -10.25
CA VAL A 59 8.12 9.24 -8.87
C VAL A 59 8.12 7.85 -8.24
N ARG A 60 8.40 7.80 -6.93
CA ARG A 60 8.25 6.57 -6.15
C ARG A 60 6.76 6.31 -5.94
N VAL A 61 6.38 5.04 -5.97
CA VAL A 61 4.98 4.64 -5.85
C VAL A 61 4.85 3.66 -4.70
N PHE A 62 3.87 3.89 -3.85
CA PHE A 62 3.51 2.98 -2.78
C PHE A 62 2.07 2.53 -2.95
N GLN A 63 1.80 1.31 -2.52
CA GLN A 63 0.46 0.77 -2.42
C GLN A 63 0.07 0.68 -0.95
N LEU A 64 -1.03 1.34 -0.60
CA LEU A 64 -1.67 1.26 0.70
C LEU A 64 -2.89 0.33 0.59
N THR A 65 -2.87 -0.74 1.38
CA THR A 65 -3.99 -1.68 1.47
C THR A 65 -4.51 -1.68 2.90
N TYR A 66 -5.83 -1.61 3.06
CA TYR A 66 -6.49 -1.80 4.34
C TYR A 66 -7.09 -3.20 4.43
N GLN A 67 -7.12 -3.78 5.63
CA GLN A 67 -7.69 -5.09 5.91
C GLN A 67 -9.15 -5.20 5.46
N ASN A 68 -9.96 -4.18 5.78
CA ASN A 68 -11.38 -4.11 5.39
C ASN A 68 -11.58 -3.10 4.25
N GLY A 69 -10.58 -2.96 3.37
CA GLY A 69 -10.66 -2.10 2.19
C GLY A 69 -11.08 -2.89 0.93
N THR A 70 -11.87 -2.29 0.05
CA THR A 70 -12.26 -2.93 -1.22
C THR A 70 -11.14 -2.96 -2.25
N GLU A 71 -10.39 -1.87 -2.37
CA GLU A 71 -9.37 -1.68 -3.40
C GLU A 71 -8.11 -1.03 -2.79
N PRO A 72 -6.92 -1.36 -3.31
CA PRO A 72 -5.69 -0.71 -2.90
C PRO A 72 -5.66 0.77 -3.33
N ILE A 73 -4.97 1.58 -2.55
CA ILE A 73 -4.79 3.01 -2.77
C ILE A 73 -3.35 3.26 -3.18
N LYS A 74 -3.14 4.04 -4.25
CA LYS A 74 -1.79 4.43 -4.68
C LYS A 74 -1.36 5.73 -4.01
N ILE A 75 -0.11 5.76 -3.56
CA ILE A 75 0.56 6.96 -3.03
C ILE A 75 1.77 7.24 -3.92
N TYR A 76 1.74 8.35 -4.64
CA TYR A 76 2.86 8.82 -5.45
C TYR A 76 3.67 9.84 -4.67
N LEU A 77 4.97 9.62 -4.57
CA LEU A 77 5.88 10.49 -3.84
C LEU A 77 6.78 11.24 -4.82
N ASP A 78 6.57 12.56 -4.87
CA ASP A 78 7.44 13.53 -5.53
C ASP A 78 8.39 14.12 -4.48
N GLU A 79 9.63 13.64 -4.46
CA GLU A 79 10.67 14.10 -3.54
C GLU A 79 11.48 15.24 -4.15
N ARG A 80 11.38 16.42 -3.54
CA ARG A 80 12.27 17.56 -3.81
C ARG A 80 13.06 17.87 -2.55
N ALA A 81 14.26 18.44 -2.70
CA ALA A 81 15.26 18.61 -1.62
C ALA A 81 14.73 19.23 -0.30
N LYS A 82 13.65 20.01 -0.34
CA LYS A 82 13.03 20.66 0.84
C LYS A 82 11.52 20.44 0.96
N CYS A 83 10.93 19.67 0.05
CA CYS A 83 9.49 19.49 -0.04
C CYS A 83 9.19 18.09 -0.56
N ARG A 84 8.41 17.32 0.19
CA ARG A 84 7.86 16.06 -0.30
C ARG A 84 6.37 16.23 -0.52
N GLU A 85 5.90 15.91 -1.72
CA GLU A 85 4.47 15.88 -2.04
C GLU A 85 4.05 14.43 -2.22
N TYR A 86 2.98 14.05 -1.53
CA TYR A 86 2.38 12.71 -1.61
C TYR A 86 1.01 12.84 -2.23
N ILE A 87 0.83 12.31 -3.43
CA ILE A 87 -0.47 12.28 -4.10
C ILE A 87 -1.10 10.93 -3.78
N VAL A 88 -2.21 10.94 -3.05
CA VAL A 88 -2.92 9.75 -2.60
C VAL A 88 -4.17 9.61 -3.45
N ARG A 89 -4.32 8.48 -4.13
CA ARG A 89 -5.41 8.26 -5.09
C ARG A 89 -6.03 6.88 -4.91
N SER A 90 -7.34 6.87 -4.66
CA SER A 90 -8.20 5.70 -4.79
C SER A 90 -8.98 5.76 -6.10
N ASN A 91 -9.91 4.83 -6.29
CA ASN A 91 -10.86 4.82 -7.40
C ASN A 91 -11.86 6.00 -7.37
N VAL A 92 -12.14 6.59 -6.20
CA VAL A 92 -13.18 7.63 -6.04
C VAL A 92 -12.64 9.00 -5.64
N MET A 93 -11.46 9.07 -5.04
CA MET A 93 -10.96 10.30 -4.43
C MET A 93 -9.45 10.45 -4.60
N GLU A 94 -9.01 11.69 -4.80
CA GLU A 94 -7.60 12.07 -4.72
C GLU A 94 -7.38 13.22 -3.73
N VAL A 95 -6.26 13.15 -3.02
CA VAL A 95 -5.81 14.19 -2.08
C VAL A 95 -4.30 14.28 -2.10
N GLN A 96 -3.75 15.45 -1.76
CA GLN A 96 -2.32 15.64 -1.68
C GLN A 96 -1.90 15.96 -0.24
N TYR A 97 -0.90 15.25 0.27
CA TYR A 97 -0.18 15.64 1.48
C TYR A 97 1.11 16.36 1.11
N THR A 98 1.47 17.38 1.88
CA THR A 98 2.73 18.13 1.69
C THR A 98 3.53 18.06 2.98
N CYS A 99 4.81 17.70 2.88
CA CYS A 99 5.78 17.80 3.97
C CYS A 99 6.80 18.88 3.62
N ASN A 100 6.83 19.95 4.41
CA ASN A 100 7.78 21.06 4.27
C ASN A 100 8.15 21.60 5.66
N LYS A 101 8.85 22.74 5.72
CA LYS A 101 9.20 23.38 7.01
C LYS A 101 8.00 23.84 7.82
N GLN A 102 6.89 24.20 7.17
CA GLN A 102 5.68 24.64 7.86
C GLN A 102 4.96 23.49 8.54
N GLY A 103 5.03 22.27 8.02
CA GLY A 103 4.37 21.12 8.61
C GLY A 103 4.22 19.95 7.64
N PHE A 104 3.49 18.95 8.12
CA PHE A 104 2.91 17.89 7.31
C PHE A 104 1.39 17.98 7.36
N GLY A 105 0.71 17.99 6.21
CA GLY A 105 -0.75 18.10 6.17
C GLY A 105 -1.35 17.90 4.79
N ALA A 106 -2.67 17.74 4.74
CA ALA A 106 -3.47 17.49 3.55
C ALA A 106 -3.94 18.79 2.87
N LYS A 107 -4.06 18.75 1.54
CA LYS A 107 -4.61 19.81 0.70
C LYS A 107 -5.18 19.20 -0.58
N LEU A 108 -5.89 20.02 -1.37
CA LEU A 108 -6.33 19.63 -2.71
C LEU A 108 -5.11 19.29 -3.59
N VAL A 109 -5.29 18.30 -4.47
CA VAL A 109 -4.25 17.91 -5.43
C VAL A 109 -3.97 19.08 -6.36
N ASN A 110 -2.69 19.37 -6.58
CA ASN A 110 -2.29 20.38 -7.56
C ASN A 110 -2.79 19.99 -8.96
N SER A 111 -3.32 20.94 -9.73
CA SER A 111 -3.86 20.69 -11.08
C SER A 111 -2.92 19.94 -12.01
N LYS A 112 -1.60 20.10 -11.88
CA LYS A 112 -0.60 19.33 -12.67
C LYS A 112 -0.62 17.81 -12.42
N TYR A 113 -1.13 17.39 -11.27
CA TYR A 113 -1.20 15.98 -10.84
C TYR A 113 -2.63 15.46 -10.77
N SER A 114 -3.62 16.34 -10.83
CA SER A 114 -5.03 15.99 -10.69
C SER A 114 -5.51 15.18 -11.89
N LEU A 115 -6.14 14.04 -11.62
CA LEU A 115 -6.79 13.21 -12.64
C LEU A 115 -8.30 13.14 -12.46
N ILE A 116 -8.80 13.50 -11.27
CA ILE A 116 -10.23 13.51 -10.96
C ILE A 116 -10.72 14.95 -11.04
N PRO A 117 -11.73 15.27 -11.87
CA PRO A 117 -12.30 16.60 -11.92
C PRO A 117 -12.71 17.07 -10.52
N GLU A 118 -12.43 18.34 -10.20
CA GLU A 118 -12.65 18.88 -8.85
C GLU A 118 -14.08 18.66 -8.34
N GLN A 119 -15.08 18.86 -9.21
CA GLN A 119 -16.49 18.63 -8.88
C GLN A 119 -16.74 17.18 -8.46
N VAL A 120 -16.12 16.22 -9.17
CA VAL A 120 -16.24 14.79 -8.86
C VAL A 120 -15.52 14.46 -7.56
N ASN A 121 -14.29 14.95 -7.38
CA ASN A 121 -13.52 14.72 -6.17
C ASN A 121 -14.26 15.26 -4.93
N ASN A 122 -14.86 16.45 -5.04
CA ASN A 122 -15.64 17.07 -3.97
C ASN A 122 -16.93 16.31 -3.62
N MET A 123 -17.40 15.37 -4.43
CA MET A 123 -18.51 14.48 -4.03
C MET A 123 -18.07 13.49 -2.94
N PHE A 124 -16.79 13.11 -2.93
CA PHE A 124 -16.23 12.10 -2.02
C PHE A 124 -15.37 12.71 -0.92
N LEU A 125 -14.66 13.80 -1.21
CA LEU A 125 -13.76 14.48 -0.28
C LEU A 125 -14.52 15.41 0.68
N SER A 126 -14.26 15.26 1.98
CA SER A 126 -14.74 16.13 3.04
C SER A 126 -13.86 17.38 3.13
N THR A 127 -14.36 18.51 2.63
CA THR A 127 -13.68 19.81 2.72
C THR A 127 -13.44 20.25 4.16
N GLU A 128 -14.34 19.88 5.07
CA GLU A 128 -14.21 20.14 6.51
C GLU A 128 -13.01 19.39 7.09
N ASN A 129 -12.95 18.07 6.90
CA ASN A 129 -11.84 17.26 7.40
C ASN A 129 -10.52 17.61 6.71
N LEU A 130 -10.55 18.01 5.43
CA LEU A 130 -9.38 18.53 4.74
C LEU A 130 -8.82 19.77 5.43
N LYS A 131 -9.68 20.70 5.86
CA LYS A 131 -9.27 21.90 6.59
C LYS A 131 -8.65 21.55 7.95
N TYR A 132 -9.27 20.64 8.71
CA TYR A 132 -8.73 20.16 9.99
C TYR A 132 -7.38 19.46 9.83
N GLN A 133 -7.17 18.79 8.70
CA GLN A 133 -5.93 18.08 8.37
C GLN A 133 -4.90 18.92 7.62
N SER A 134 -5.12 20.22 7.42
CA SER A 134 -4.16 21.11 6.75
C SER A 134 -2.80 21.16 7.45
N ARG A 135 -2.75 20.79 8.74
CA ARG A 135 -1.53 20.49 9.50
C ARG A 135 -1.82 19.36 10.50
N ILE A 136 -1.20 18.21 10.28
CA ILE A 136 -1.26 17.01 11.13
C ILE A 136 -0.07 16.94 12.08
N SER A 137 1.13 17.26 11.58
CA SER A 137 2.34 17.26 12.40
C SER A 137 3.28 18.39 11.99
N ASP A 138 4.37 18.52 12.74
CA ASP A 138 5.49 19.34 12.32
C ASP A 138 6.14 18.81 11.04
N GLY A 139 6.98 19.66 10.45
CA GLY A 139 7.73 19.36 9.25
C GLY A 139 8.85 18.35 9.48
N ASN A 140 9.52 17.95 8.39
CA ASN A 140 10.72 17.09 8.41
C ASN A 140 10.51 15.68 9.00
N ILE A 141 9.33 15.10 8.85
CA ILE A 141 9.10 13.69 9.21
C ILE A 141 9.69 12.74 8.17
N PRO A 142 10.23 11.56 8.56
CA PRO A 142 10.71 10.57 7.60
C PRO A 142 9.58 10.05 6.72
N VAL A 143 9.92 9.55 5.53
CA VAL A 143 8.94 9.05 4.53
C VAL A 143 8.02 8.00 5.13
N GLU A 144 8.59 7.01 5.83
CA GLU A 144 7.82 5.95 6.50
C GLU A 144 6.78 6.51 7.49
N LYS A 145 7.17 7.48 8.32
CA LYS A 145 6.24 8.15 9.25
C LYS A 145 5.16 8.93 8.50
N ALA A 146 5.50 9.59 7.40
CA ALA A 146 4.52 10.28 6.56
C ALA A 146 3.51 9.30 5.96
N LEU A 147 3.97 8.15 5.46
CA LEU A 147 3.13 7.08 4.92
C LEU A 147 2.17 6.52 5.98
N GLY A 148 2.66 6.27 7.20
CA GLY A 148 1.80 5.84 8.31
C GLY A 148 0.76 6.89 8.70
N LEU A 149 1.14 8.17 8.76
CA LEU A 149 0.17 9.26 8.98
C LEU A 149 -0.86 9.36 7.86
N ILE A 150 -0.47 9.19 6.59
CA ILE A 150 -1.41 9.13 5.47
C ILE A 150 -2.43 8.01 5.70
N ALA A 151 -1.98 6.80 6.04
CA ALA A 151 -2.87 5.67 6.28
C ALA A 151 -3.83 5.88 7.46
N CYS A 152 -3.41 6.59 8.51
CA CYS A 152 -4.30 6.87 9.64
C CYS A 152 -5.32 7.99 9.33
N TYR A 153 -4.92 9.02 8.58
CA TYR A 153 -5.74 10.22 8.39
C TYR A 153 -6.60 10.20 7.13
N TYR A 154 -6.15 9.53 6.07
CA TYR A 154 -6.86 9.44 4.80
C TYR A 154 -8.31 8.96 4.93
N PRO A 155 -8.65 7.92 5.73
CA PRO A 155 -10.02 7.42 5.79
C PRO A 155 -11.04 8.48 6.23
N SER A 156 -10.63 9.38 7.14
CA SER A 156 -11.48 10.48 7.63
C SER A 156 -11.69 11.60 6.61
N LEU A 157 -10.90 11.67 5.54
CA LEU A 157 -11.12 12.62 4.45
C LEU A 157 -12.29 12.21 3.56
N LEU A 158 -12.74 10.96 3.60
CA LEU A 158 -13.93 10.52 2.88
C LEU A 158 -15.19 11.02 3.60
N LYS A 159 -16.11 11.62 2.85
CA LYS A 159 -17.47 11.93 3.33
C LYS A 159 -18.23 10.67 3.75
N ASN A 160 -17.99 9.58 3.02
CA ASN A 160 -18.52 8.27 3.37
C ASN A 160 -17.41 7.23 3.22
N ILE A 161 -16.87 6.78 4.35
CA ILE A 161 -15.81 5.76 4.44
C ILE A 161 -16.26 4.41 3.84
N GLN A 162 -17.56 4.14 3.78
CA GLN A 162 -18.11 2.91 3.19
C GLN A 162 -17.86 2.82 1.68
N ASN A 163 -17.53 3.93 1.01
CA ASN A 163 -17.19 3.92 -0.41
C ASN A 163 -15.90 3.14 -0.72
N ILE A 164 -15.06 2.89 0.29
CA ILE A 164 -13.83 2.09 0.16
C ILE A 164 -13.77 0.94 1.16
N ALA A 165 -14.78 0.78 2.01
CA ALA A 165 -14.83 -0.31 2.98
C ALA A 165 -15.47 -1.54 2.33
N SER A 166 -14.90 -2.72 2.56
CA SER A 166 -15.57 -3.98 2.22
C SER A 166 -16.80 -4.12 3.10
N VAL A 167 -17.98 -4.19 2.47
CA VAL A 167 -19.23 -4.49 3.18
C VAL A 167 -19.08 -5.88 3.80
N ASN A 168 -19.09 -5.95 5.13
CA ASN A 168 -19.25 -7.21 5.86
C ASN A 168 -20.74 -7.53 6.01
#